data_AF-A0A6L4AC82-F1
#
_entry.id   AF-A0A6L4AC82-F1
#
_cell.length_a   1.000
_cell.length_b   1.000
_cell.length_c   1.000
_cell.angle_alpha   90.00
_cell.angle_beta   90.00
_cell.angle_gamma   90.00
#
_symmetry.space_group_name_H-M   'P 1'
#
loop_
_entity.id
_entity.type
_entity.pdbx_description
1 polymer ?
#
loop_
_entity_poly.entity_id
_entity_poly.type
_entity_poly.pdbx_seq_one_letter_code
_entity_poly.pdbx_strand_id
1 'polypeptide(L)'
;MPSQALTSGELTALRGSGHATDAWLSVVPATTVATARINQTSFTNPVTQLTVDNTSAAWLPYVRKGMAVWIGTTAGARDIGVYRVRENPSATTLSIAEMSTGDPGLLALSTLRPLTNDAYITVKHSDDLWSILPVIQQGEFLKDADDPYTNQNALGGQIPGYVNIGGHRRGRVAGGSLSFTFAAEVHWFETIGTASITWTFQNGTPSTATGIGPHTVSFPAGTHEVVCVATSANGGVALARRRVFAHDFATNPPYSVKILSDRVTKQGRRLSLEVIGADLDDTDLQTGTMVMFWEELYFEGGATLDSATTDCVGWIESVSGGGESGVPVYRVEVMQALHRLEQIRGFSQVLTATANPSNWQEVSPTLCHFNFYVFYLLYWHTTLLQLFDYDAQSFVEVVMNTWANDPGDWYTAINRLGSFVSAELGQASDGSLYLRRQPSLMNNTERNLLPERVTLT
;
A
#
# COMPACT_ATOMS: atom_id res chain seq x y z
N MET A 1 0.42 6.30 18.84
CA MET A 1 -0.40 6.26 17.60
C MET A 1 -1.83 6.54 18.02
N PRO A 2 -2.69 7.17 17.20
CA PRO A 2 -3.97 7.69 17.68
C PRO A 2 -4.96 6.55 17.89
N SER A 3 -5.00 5.98 19.10
CA SER A 3 -6.21 5.31 19.60
C SER A 3 -7.17 6.40 20.07
N GLN A 4 -8.46 6.27 19.76
CA GLN A 4 -9.47 7.22 20.26
C GLN A 4 -9.48 7.24 21.79
N ALA A 5 -9.84 8.38 22.38
CA ALA A 5 -10.04 8.46 23.83
C ALA A 5 -11.15 7.49 24.25
N LEU A 6 -10.87 6.68 25.27
CA LEU A 6 -11.85 5.72 25.77
C LEU A 6 -13.09 6.44 26.30
N THR A 7 -14.27 6.00 25.90
CA THR A 7 -15.54 6.55 26.39
C THR A 7 -15.77 6.12 27.85
N SER A 8 -16.65 6.83 28.56
CA SER A 8 -16.99 6.51 29.96
C SER A 8 -17.56 5.10 30.15
N GLY A 9 -18.28 4.58 29.14
CA GLY A 9 -18.76 3.19 29.13
C GLY A 9 -17.63 2.18 29.03
N GLU A 10 -16.62 2.47 28.20
CA GLU A 10 -15.46 1.60 27.98
C GLU A 10 -14.56 1.57 29.22
N LEU A 11 -14.37 2.71 29.88
CA LEU A 11 -13.67 2.78 31.17
C LEU A 11 -14.39 1.99 32.27
N THR A 12 -15.72 1.87 32.19
CA THR A 12 -16.50 1.05 33.12
C THR A 12 -16.29 -0.43 32.82
N ALA A 13 -16.36 -0.82 31.54
CA ALA A 13 -16.11 -2.20 31.11
C ALA A 13 -14.68 -2.68 31.43
N LEU A 14 -13.68 -1.80 31.30
CA LEU A 14 -12.28 -2.05 31.67
C LEU A 14 -12.07 -2.32 33.18
N ARG A 15 -12.97 -1.84 34.04
CA ARG A 15 -12.92 -2.08 35.50
C ARG A 15 -13.60 -3.38 35.90
N GLY A 16 -14.27 -4.03 34.95
CA GLY A 16 -14.97 -5.28 35.14
C GLY A 16 -14.06 -6.49 35.33
N SER A 17 -14.67 -7.66 35.43
CA SER A 17 -13.96 -8.94 35.46
C SER A 17 -14.18 -9.74 34.18
N GLY A 18 -13.18 -10.51 33.75
CA GLY A 18 -13.27 -11.36 32.57
C GLY A 18 -12.95 -10.62 31.27
N HIS A 19 -11.67 -10.37 31.03
CA HIS A 19 -11.17 -9.80 29.78
C HIS A 19 -10.62 -10.92 28.90
N ALA A 20 -10.99 -10.92 27.63
CA ALA A 20 -10.45 -11.84 26.64
C ALA A 20 -10.05 -11.05 25.39
N THR A 21 -9.02 -11.54 24.70
CA THR A 21 -8.57 -11.00 23.43
C THR A 21 -8.46 -12.16 22.46
N ASP A 22 -9.26 -12.11 21.40
CA ASP A 22 -9.06 -12.98 20.25
C ASP A 22 -8.21 -12.23 19.23
N ALA A 23 -7.21 -12.90 18.67
CA ALA A 23 -6.34 -12.32 17.66
C ALA A 23 -6.49 -13.08 16.34
N TRP A 24 -6.63 -12.32 15.27
CA TRP A 24 -6.99 -12.82 13.96
C TRP A 24 -6.05 -12.27 12.88
N LEU A 25 -5.89 -13.05 11.82
CA LEU A 25 -5.14 -12.67 10.63
C LEU A 25 -6.02 -12.89 9.40
N SER A 26 -6.31 -11.79 8.71
CA SER A 26 -6.99 -11.80 7.42
C SER A 26 -5.96 -11.71 6.30
N VAL A 27 -6.05 -12.60 5.33
CA VAL A 27 -5.09 -12.69 4.22
C VAL A 27 -5.74 -12.20 2.93
N VAL A 28 -5.00 -11.40 2.15
CA VAL A 28 -5.43 -11.07 0.78
C VAL A 28 -5.07 -12.25 -0.12
N PRO A 29 -6.06 -12.95 -0.70
CA PRO A 29 -5.78 -14.14 -1.49
C PRO A 29 -5.03 -13.77 -2.78
N ALA A 30 -4.09 -14.62 -3.18
CA ALA A 30 -3.36 -14.50 -4.43
C ALA A 30 -4.21 -14.98 -5.63
N THR A 31 -5.33 -14.30 -5.87
CA THR A 31 -6.28 -14.67 -6.95
C THR A 31 -5.64 -14.51 -8.32
N THR A 32 -5.62 -15.60 -9.10
CA THR A 32 -5.17 -15.57 -10.48
C THR A 32 -6.18 -14.81 -11.34
N VAL A 33 -5.72 -13.76 -12.01
CA VAL A 33 -6.51 -12.97 -12.96
C VAL A 33 -6.42 -13.57 -14.35
N ALA A 34 -5.20 -13.83 -14.83
CA ALA A 34 -4.94 -14.31 -16.17
C ALA A 34 -3.59 -15.04 -16.24
N THR A 35 -3.43 -15.86 -17.27
CA THR A 35 -2.17 -16.58 -17.54
C THR A 35 -1.71 -16.37 -18.98
N ALA A 36 -0.41 -16.50 -19.21
CA ALA A 36 0.23 -16.49 -20.53
C ALA A 36 1.55 -17.26 -20.48
N ARG A 37 2.28 -17.32 -21.61
CA ARG A 37 3.68 -17.76 -21.67
C ARG A 37 4.55 -16.73 -22.37
N ILE A 38 5.85 -16.73 -22.03
CA ILE A 38 6.84 -15.92 -22.74
C ILE A 38 7.09 -16.52 -24.14
N ASN A 39 6.96 -15.70 -25.17
CA ASN A 39 7.18 -16.07 -26.56
C ASN A 39 8.27 -15.20 -27.21
N GLN A 40 9.47 -15.26 -26.65
CA GLN A 40 10.67 -14.62 -27.22
C GLN A 40 11.94 -15.37 -26.81
N THR A 41 12.90 -15.43 -27.74
CA THR A 41 14.17 -16.15 -27.56
C THR A 41 15.35 -15.24 -27.23
N SER A 42 15.19 -13.92 -27.40
CA SER A 42 16.19 -12.91 -27.07
C SER A 42 15.63 -11.86 -26.12
N PHE A 43 16.40 -11.51 -25.11
CA PHE A 43 16.05 -10.51 -24.11
C PHE A 43 17.06 -9.37 -24.17
N THR A 44 16.60 -8.15 -24.46
CA THR A 44 17.42 -6.94 -24.39
C THR A 44 17.30 -6.38 -22.99
N ASN A 45 18.44 -6.14 -22.32
CA ASN A 45 18.44 -5.52 -21.00
C ASN A 45 18.52 -3.99 -21.11
N PRO A 46 17.87 -3.26 -20.19
CA PRO A 46 16.93 -3.80 -19.20
C PRO A 46 15.63 -4.28 -19.85
N VAL A 47 15.02 -5.33 -19.31
CA VAL A 47 13.76 -5.88 -19.84
C VAL A 47 12.60 -5.10 -19.23
N THR A 48 11.84 -4.42 -20.08
CA THR A 48 10.62 -3.66 -19.70
C THR A 48 9.36 -4.20 -20.37
N GLN A 49 9.52 -5.07 -21.36
CA GLN A 49 8.43 -5.66 -22.12
C GLN A 49 8.74 -7.11 -22.50
N LEU A 50 7.71 -7.95 -22.41
CA LEU A 50 7.74 -9.34 -22.87
C LEU A 50 6.76 -9.54 -24.01
N THR A 51 7.22 -10.25 -25.04
CA THR A 51 6.32 -10.87 -26.02
C THR A 51 5.69 -12.09 -25.37
N VAL A 52 4.36 -12.20 -25.45
CA VAL A 52 3.60 -13.28 -24.83
C VAL A 52 2.71 -14.01 -25.84
N ASP A 53 2.41 -15.26 -25.55
CA ASP A 53 1.40 -16.06 -26.24
C ASP A 53 0.57 -16.89 -25.24
N ASN A 54 -0.31 -17.75 -25.77
CA ASN A 54 -1.16 -18.63 -24.96
C ASN A 54 -1.93 -17.90 -23.84
N THR A 55 -2.32 -16.65 -24.13
CA THR A 55 -3.02 -15.79 -23.18
C THR A 55 -4.40 -16.34 -22.89
N SER A 56 -4.75 -16.47 -21.61
CA SER A 56 -6.11 -16.85 -21.18
C SER A 56 -7.17 -15.83 -21.65
N ALA A 57 -8.44 -16.23 -21.72
CA ALA A 57 -9.54 -15.34 -22.10
C ALA A 57 -9.67 -14.08 -21.21
N ALA A 58 -9.17 -14.16 -19.97
CA ALA A 58 -9.18 -13.07 -19.01
C ALA A 58 -8.08 -12.02 -19.21
N TRP A 59 -7.16 -12.23 -20.16
CA TRP A 59 -5.96 -11.40 -20.33
C TRP A 59 -6.26 -9.93 -20.61
N LEU A 60 -6.87 -9.61 -21.75
CA LEU A 60 -7.20 -8.22 -22.12
C LEU A 60 -8.28 -7.60 -21.19
N PRO A 61 -9.36 -8.32 -20.82
CA PRO A 61 -10.44 -7.70 -20.06
C PRO A 61 -10.09 -7.41 -18.61
N TYR A 62 -9.11 -8.10 -18.01
CA TYR A 62 -8.89 -8.01 -16.55
C TYR A 62 -7.47 -7.70 -16.12
N VAL A 63 -6.44 -7.93 -16.93
CA VAL A 63 -5.08 -7.51 -16.56
C VAL A 63 -4.98 -5.98 -16.62
N ARG A 64 -4.43 -5.36 -15.56
CA ARG A 64 -4.32 -3.91 -15.41
C ARG A 64 -2.97 -3.49 -14.83
N LYS A 65 -2.57 -2.25 -15.11
CA LYS A 65 -1.43 -1.58 -14.45
C LYS A 65 -1.53 -1.73 -12.92
N GLY A 66 -0.42 -2.08 -12.29
CA GLY A 66 -0.29 -2.25 -10.83
C GLY A 66 -0.40 -3.70 -10.33
N MET A 67 -0.99 -4.62 -11.10
CA MET A 67 -1.11 -6.02 -10.71
C MET A 67 0.25 -6.71 -10.63
N ALA A 68 0.37 -7.76 -9.79
CA ALA A 68 1.57 -8.57 -9.71
C ALA A 68 1.63 -9.59 -10.86
N VAL A 69 2.84 -9.85 -11.34
CA VAL A 69 3.18 -10.83 -12.36
C VAL A 69 4.11 -11.84 -11.74
N TRP A 70 3.66 -13.08 -11.65
CA TRP A 70 4.49 -14.21 -11.22
C TRP A 70 5.03 -14.89 -12.46
N ILE A 71 6.35 -15.03 -12.52
CA ILE A 71 7.04 -15.75 -13.58
C ILE A 71 7.68 -17.00 -12.97
N GLY A 72 7.41 -18.15 -13.59
CA GLY A 72 7.89 -19.42 -13.07
C GLY A 72 8.17 -20.48 -14.13
N THR A 73 8.87 -21.52 -13.70
CA THR A 73 9.19 -22.70 -14.53
C THR A 73 7.98 -23.61 -14.73
N THR A 74 6.97 -23.50 -13.88
CA THR A 74 5.68 -24.20 -13.98
C THR A 74 4.50 -23.24 -13.84
N ALA A 75 3.31 -23.65 -14.28
CA ALA A 75 2.10 -22.85 -14.14
C ALA A 75 1.84 -22.45 -12.67
N GLY A 76 1.57 -21.16 -12.42
CA GLY A 76 1.31 -20.63 -11.08
C GLY A 76 2.55 -20.48 -10.18
N ALA A 77 3.73 -20.94 -10.60
CA ALA A 77 4.96 -20.74 -9.85
C ALA A 77 5.51 -19.32 -10.02
N ARG A 78 6.34 -18.93 -9.06
CA ARG A 78 7.03 -17.62 -9.03
C ARG A 78 8.54 -17.76 -8.84
N ASP A 79 9.08 -18.94 -9.14
CA ASP A 79 10.48 -19.30 -8.88
C ASP A 79 11.51 -18.60 -9.77
N ILE A 80 11.07 -17.84 -10.78
CA ILE A 80 11.93 -16.98 -11.60
C ILE A 80 11.89 -15.54 -11.07
N GLY A 81 10.70 -14.99 -10.83
CA GLY A 81 10.57 -13.65 -10.26
C GLY A 81 9.14 -13.16 -10.10
N VAL A 82 9.00 -12.07 -9.34
CA VAL A 82 7.73 -11.38 -9.09
C VAL A 82 7.88 -9.90 -9.42
N TYR A 83 7.06 -9.43 -10.36
CA TYR A 83 7.15 -8.08 -10.93
C TYR A 83 5.80 -7.39 -10.96
N ARG A 84 5.78 -6.10 -11.30
CA ARG A 84 4.55 -5.31 -11.48
C ARG A 84 4.20 -5.15 -12.95
N VAL A 85 2.92 -5.26 -13.30
CA VAL A 85 2.39 -4.81 -14.60
C VAL A 85 2.46 -3.29 -14.67
N ARG A 86 3.17 -2.76 -15.65
CA ARG A 86 3.33 -1.30 -15.82
C ARG A 86 2.28 -0.63 -16.66
N GLU A 87 1.76 -1.34 -17.64
CA GLU A 87 0.77 -0.84 -18.58
C GLU A 87 -0.27 -1.92 -18.87
N ASN A 88 -1.43 -1.52 -19.38
CA ASN A 88 -2.42 -2.49 -19.83
C ASN A 88 -1.82 -3.32 -20.98
N PRO A 89 -1.95 -4.66 -20.94
CA PRO A 89 -1.30 -5.50 -21.93
C PRO A 89 -2.01 -5.41 -23.28
N SER A 90 -1.29 -5.80 -24.33
CA SER A 90 -1.89 -6.15 -25.61
C SER A 90 -2.09 -7.66 -25.71
N ALA A 91 -2.60 -8.13 -26.86
CA ALA A 91 -2.77 -9.56 -27.10
C ALA A 91 -1.42 -10.32 -27.14
N THR A 92 -0.33 -9.62 -27.43
CA THR A 92 1.00 -10.22 -27.64
C THR A 92 2.09 -9.58 -26.81
N THR A 93 1.79 -8.56 -25.99
CA THR A 93 2.79 -7.85 -25.19
C THR A 93 2.34 -7.63 -23.76
N LEU A 94 3.29 -7.79 -22.84
CA LEU A 94 3.16 -7.46 -21.42
C LEU A 94 4.27 -6.50 -21.02
N SER A 95 3.92 -5.28 -20.62
CA SER A 95 4.85 -4.31 -20.05
C SER A 95 5.02 -4.59 -18.54
N ILE A 96 6.25 -4.87 -18.09
CA ILE A 96 6.58 -5.24 -16.71
C ILE A 96 7.65 -4.33 -16.14
N ALA A 97 7.65 -4.15 -14.81
CA ALA A 97 8.67 -3.39 -14.10
C ALA A 97 10.08 -3.74 -14.58
N GLU A 98 10.90 -2.69 -14.78
CA GLU A 98 12.25 -2.83 -15.30
C GLU A 98 13.03 -3.87 -14.50
N MET A 99 13.68 -4.79 -15.22
CA MET A 99 14.53 -5.79 -14.62
C MET A 99 15.86 -5.94 -15.34
N SER A 100 16.87 -6.32 -14.56
CA SER A 100 18.15 -6.79 -15.08
C SER A 100 18.16 -8.33 -15.20
N THR A 101 19.19 -8.88 -15.84
CA THR A 101 19.29 -10.33 -16.03
C THR A 101 19.37 -11.07 -14.69
N GLY A 102 18.39 -11.95 -14.46
CA GLY A 102 18.33 -12.79 -13.27
C GLY A 102 17.77 -12.09 -12.03
N ASP A 103 17.32 -10.84 -12.14
CA ASP A 103 16.70 -10.08 -11.06
C ASP A 103 15.37 -10.71 -10.66
N PRO A 104 15.22 -11.24 -9.42
CA PRO A 104 13.99 -11.91 -8.98
C PRO A 104 12.84 -10.93 -8.65
N GLY A 105 13.06 -9.63 -8.80
CA GLY A 105 12.08 -8.59 -8.48
C GLY A 105 11.80 -8.54 -6.97
N LEU A 106 10.54 -8.74 -6.59
CA LEU A 106 10.10 -8.67 -5.18
C LEU A 106 10.53 -9.89 -4.34
N LEU A 107 11.04 -10.95 -4.95
CA LEU A 107 11.43 -12.17 -4.22
C LEU A 107 12.88 -12.12 -3.74
N ALA A 108 13.09 -12.51 -2.49
CA ALA A 108 14.41 -12.86 -1.98
C ALA A 108 14.79 -14.29 -2.43
N LEU A 109 15.20 -14.47 -3.70
CA LEU A 109 15.70 -15.76 -4.18
C LEU A 109 17.19 -15.92 -3.89
N SER A 110 17.57 -17.10 -3.39
CA SER A 110 18.97 -17.48 -3.16
C SER A 110 19.74 -17.79 -4.44
N THR A 111 19.03 -18.02 -5.56
CA THR A 111 19.61 -18.33 -6.87
C THR A 111 18.94 -17.48 -7.94
N LEU A 112 19.72 -16.67 -8.65
CA LEU A 112 19.26 -15.88 -9.78
C LEU A 112 18.91 -16.80 -10.95
N ARG A 113 17.73 -16.61 -11.55
CA ARG A 113 17.28 -17.40 -12.72
C ARG A 113 16.94 -16.45 -13.87
N PRO A 114 17.57 -16.58 -15.04
CA PRO A 114 17.24 -15.72 -16.18
C PRO A 114 15.86 -16.07 -16.73
N LEU A 115 15.23 -15.10 -17.40
CA LEU A 115 14.05 -15.37 -18.21
C LEU A 115 14.39 -16.31 -19.36
N THR A 116 13.46 -17.20 -19.67
CA THR A 116 13.57 -18.14 -20.79
C THR A 116 12.30 -18.07 -21.62
N ASN A 117 12.42 -18.42 -22.91
CA ASN A 117 11.25 -18.73 -23.73
C ASN A 117 10.40 -19.80 -23.04
N ASP A 118 9.08 -19.77 -23.26
CA ASP A 118 8.08 -20.69 -22.70
C ASP A 118 7.91 -20.66 -21.17
N ALA A 119 8.55 -19.73 -20.45
CA ALA A 119 8.29 -19.55 -19.03
C ALA A 119 6.81 -19.15 -18.78
N TYR A 120 6.25 -19.61 -17.68
CA TYR A 120 4.85 -19.39 -17.34
C TYR A 120 4.67 -18.01 -16.70
N ILE A 121 3.64 -17.29 -17.15
CA ILE A 121 3.21 -16.02 -16.59
C ILE A 121 1.86 -16.22 -15.90
N THR A 122 1.77 -15.82 -14.64
CA THR A 122 0.52 -15.77 -13.87
C THR A 122 0.32 -14.37 -13.32
N VAL A 123 -0.69 -13.66 -13.79
CA VAL A 123 -1.06 -12.34 -13.26
C VAL A 123 -1.95 -12.54 -12.04
N LYS A 124 -1.62 -11.88 -10.93
CA LYS A 124 -2.34 -11.94 -9.66
C LYS A 124 -2.99 -10.60 -9.33
N HIS A 125 -4.18 -10.64 -8.73
CA HIS A 125 -4.84 -9.45 -8.19
C HIS A 125 -4.33 -9.09 -6.80
N SER A 126 -3.01 -8.89 -6.67
CA SER A 126 -2.38 -8.37 -5.45
C SER A 126 -1.95 -6.92 -5.63
N ASP A 127 -2.19 -6.12 -4.60
CA ASP A 127 -1.65 -4.78 -4.48
C ASP A 127 -0.43 -4.83 -3.56
N ASP A 128 0.74 -4.88 -4.16
CA ASP A 128 2.01 -4.87 -3.44
C ASP A 128 2.63 -3.47 -3.38
N LEU A 129 3.56 -3.31 -2.45
CA LEU A 129 4.41 -2.13 -2.40
C LEU A 129 5.55 -2.30 -3.40
N TRP A 130 5.60 -1.43 -4.40
CA TRP A 130 6.57 -1.49 -5.49
C TRP A 130 7.49 -0.26 -5.47
N SER A 131 8.76 -0.44 -5.86
CA SER A 131 9.62 0.66 -6.32
C SER A 131 9.31 0.97 -7.78
N ILE A 132 9.28 2.25 -8.14
CA ILE A 132 9.08 2.70 -9.51
C ILE A 132 10.35 3.41 -9.97
N LEU A 133 11.13 2.74 -10.81
CA LEU A 133 12.40 3.21 -11.35
C LEU A 133 12.15 4.19 -12.53
N PRO A 134 12.73 5.40 -12.52
CA PRO A 134 12.81 6.24 -13.70
C PRO A 134 13.93 5.76 -14.61
N VAL A 135 13.81 6.06 -15.90
CA VAL A 135 14.80 5.67 -16.91
C VAL A 135 15.13 6.87 -17.78
N ILE A 136 16.39 6.97 -18.20
CA ILE A 136 16.79 7.91 -19.25
C ILE A 136 16.89 7.14 -20.56
N GLN A 137 15.99 7.43 -21.50
CA GLN A 137 16.00 6.83 -22.82
C GLN A 137 16.13 7.92 -23.88
N GLN A 138 17.11 7.79 -24.77
CA GLN A 138 17.35 8.74 -25.87
C GLN A 138 17.50 10.21 -25.41
N GLY A 139 18.00 10.43 -24.18
CA GLY A 139 18.17 11.77 -23.61
C GLY A 139 16.91 12.32 -22.91
N GLU A 140 15.81 11.59 -22.93
CA GLU A 140 14.58 11.93 -22.20
C GLU A 140 14.52 11.18 -20.87
N PHE A 141 14.20 11.89 -19.79
CA PHE A 141 13.95 11.29 -18.49
C PHE A 141 12.48 10.88 -18.43
N LEU A 142 12.21 9.60 -18.22
CA LEU A 142 10.87 9.01 -18.19
C LEU A 142 10.59 8.47 -16.77
N LYS A 143 9.38 8.69 -16.26
CA LYS A 143 8.90 7.99 -15.06
C LYS A 143 8.33 6.65 -15.49
N ASP A 144 8.56 5.63 -14.66
CA ASP A 144 8.12 4.26 -14.93
C ASP A 144 8.37 3.87 -16.40
N ALA A 145 9.58 4.16 -16.91
CA ALA A 145 10.11 4.09 -18.29
C ALA A 145 9.23 4.49 -19.50
N ASP A 146 7.95 4.79 -19.34
CA ASP A 146 7.01 5.10 -20.44
C ASP A 146 6.28 6.43 -20.24
N ASP A 147 6.37 7.06 -19.05
CA ASP A 147 5.65 8.30 -18.72
C ASP A 147 6.57 9.53 -18.94
N PRO A 148 6.46 10.25 -20.09
CA PRO A 148 7.22 11.46 -20.34
C PRO A 148 6.72 12.63 -19.49
N TYR A 149 7.60 13.59 -19.26
CA TYR A 149 7.22 14.83 -18.60
C TYR A 149 6.35 15.67 -19.54
N THR A 150 5.25 16.19 -19.03
CA THR A 150 4.40 17.16 -19.73
C THR A 150 4.34 18.46 -18.94
N ASN A 151 3.71 18.42 -17.76
CA ASN A 151 3.53 19.58 -16.87
C ASN A 151 3.21 19.17 -15.41
N GLN A 152 3.55 17.95 -15.00
CA GLN A 152 3.14 17.38 -13.71
C GLN A 152 3.78 18.08 -12.49
N ASN A 153 4.78 18.94 -12.71
CA ASN A 153 5.45 19.73 -11.68
C ASN A 153 5.30 21.26 -11.89
N ALA A 154 4.49 21.67 -12.88
CA ALA A 154 4.26 23.07 -13.22
C ALA A 154 2.95 23.57 -12.61
N LEU A 155 2.96 24.78 -12.03
CA LEU A 155 1.74 25.40 -11.49
C LEU A 155 0.69 25.57 -12.60
N GLY A 156 -0.57 25.20 -12.32
CA GLY A 156 -1.64 25.12 -13.31
C GLY A 156 -1.53 23.94 -14.27
N GLY A 157 -0.58 23.03 -14.06
CA GLY A 157 -0.38 21.82 -14.83
C GLY A 157 -1.16 20.61 -14.30
N GLN A 158 -0.81 19.41 -14.75
CA GLN A 158 -1.41 18.15 -14.32
C GLN A 158 -0.76 17.63 -13.04
N ILE A 159 -0.69 18.47 -12.01
CA ILE A 159 -0.07 18.09 -10.73
C ILE A 159 -0.95 17.01 -10.07
N PRO A 160 -0.41 15.81 -9.80
CA PRO A 160 -1.17 14.79 -9.08
C PRO A 160 -1.39 15.21 -7.62
N GLY A 161 -2.44 14.67 -7.03
CA GLY A 161 -2.73 14.79 -5.60
C GLY A 161 -2.71 13.43 -4.92
N TYR A 162 -3.20 13.38 -3.69
CA TYR A 162 -3.50 12.14 -2.98
C TYR A 162 -4.91 12.21 -2.41
N VAL A 163 -5.50 11.04 -2.17
CA VAL A 163 -6.86 10.92 -1.64
C VAL A 163 -6.86 9.94 -0.47
N ASN A 164 -7.37 10.38 0.66
CA ASN A 164 -7.55 9.57 1.85
C ASN A 164 -8.97 9.01 1.86
N ILE A 165 -9.11 7.71 2.09
CA ILE A 165 -10.42 7.02 2.09
C ILE A 165 -10.66 6.18 3.36
N GLY A 166 -9.83 6.39 4.38
CA GLY A 166 -9.77 5.59 5.59
C GLY A 166 -8.87 4.37 5.43
N GLY A 167 -8.57 3.70 6.54
CA GLY A 167 -7.81 2.45 6.54
C GLY A 167 -8.56 1.27 5.91
N HIS A 168 -7.85 0.15 5.80
CA HIS A 168 -8.45 -1.14 5.43
C HIS A 168 -9.52 -1.52 6.46
N ARG A 169 -10.56 -2.22 6.03
CA ARG A 169 -11.73 -2.52 6.86
C ARG A 169 -11.87 -4.01 7.09
N ARG A 170 -12.32 -4.38 8.27
CA ARG A 170 -12.66 -5.76 8.63
C ARG A 170 -13.95 -5.81 9.42
N GLY A 171 -14.63 -6.94 9.40
CA GLY A 171 -15.72 -7.21 10.32
C GLY A 171 -16.41 -8.54 10.05
N ARG A 172 -17.38 -8.86 10.90
CA ARG A 172 -18.14 -10.12 10.85
C ARG A 172 -19.46 -9.91 10.10
N VAL A 173 -19.75 -10.80 9.16
CA VAL A 173 -21.02 -10.81 8.43
C VAL A 173 -22.13 -11.33 9.35
N ALA A 174 -23.12 -10.48 9.64
CA ALA A 174 -24.32 -10.86 10.35
C ALA A 174 -25.53 -10.74 9.41
N GLY A 175 -26.15 -11.87 9.04
CA GLY A 175 -27.31 -11.87 8.14
C GLY A 175 -27.00 -11.71 6.65
N GLY A 176 -25.83 -12.18 6.20
CA GLY A 176 -25.50 -12.36 4.78
C GLY A 176 -24.69 -11.22 4.12
N SER A 177 -24.62 -10.04 4.73
CA SER A 177 -23.70 -8.98 4.31
C SER A 177 -23.19 -8.13 5.48
N LEU A 178 -22.13 -7.37 5.24
CA LEU A 178 -21.52 -6.41 6.16
C LEU A 178 -21.43 -5.04 5.50
N SER A 179 -21.90 -3.99 6.17
CA SER A 179 -21.91 -2.63 5.62
C SER A 179 -20.80 -1.77 6.20
N PHE A 180 -20.14 -0.99 5.34
CA PHE A 180 -19.20 0.05 5.72
C PHE A 180 -19.57 1.37 5.05
N THR A 181 -19.15 2.48 5.67
CA THR A 181 -19.29 3.82 5.10
C THR A 181 -17.94 4.34 4.64
N PHE A 182 -17.87 4.85 3.41
CA PHE A 182 -16.67 5.41 2.81
C PHE A 182 -16.88 6.89 2.49
N ALA A 183 -15.84 7.69 2.75
CA ALA A 183 -15.77 9.07 2.32
C ALA A 183 -14.34 9.37 1.84
N ALA A 184 -14.19 10.27 0.87
CA ALA A 184 -12.90 10.70 0.35
C ALA A 184 -12.54 12.07 0.91
N GLU A 185 -11.28 12.22 1.30
CA GLU A 185 -10.64 13.51 1.55
C GLU A 185 -9.55 13.69 0.50
N VAL A 186 -9.73 14.66 -0.39
CA VAL A 186 -8.84 14.88 -1.53
C VAL A 186 -7.91 16.04 -1.25
N HIS A 187 -6.62 15.83 -1.47
CA HIS A 187 -5.58 16.82 -1.23
C HIS A 187 -4.85 17.15 -2.53
N TRP A 188 -4.87 18.43 -2.89
CA TRP A 188 -4.15 19.00 -4.03
C TRP A 188 -3.07 19.96 -3.52
N PHE A 189 -1.97 20.08 -4.26
CA PHE A 189 -0.90 21.04 -3.94
C PHE A 189 -1.15 22.45 -4.51
N GLU A 190 -2.26 22.62 -5.23
CA GLU A 190 -2.69 23.91 -5.77
C GLU A 190 -4.21 24.08 -5.66
N THR A 191 -4.66 25.33 -5.67
CA THR A 191 -6.08 25.70 -5.55
C THR A 191 -6.80 25.54 -6.90
N ILE A 192 -6.89 24.29 -7.38
CA ILE A 192 -7.49 23.96 -8.70
C ILE A 192 -8.85 23.28 -8.61
N GLY A 193 -9.23 22.81 -7.42
CA GLY A 193 -10.48 22.08 -7.20
C GLY A 193 -10.51 20.67 -7.83
N THR A 194 -11.53 19.91 -7.48
CA THR A 194 -11.75 18.53 -7.95
C THR A 194 -12.80 18.52 -9.05
N ALA A 195 -12.47 17.95 -10.21
CA ALA A 195 -13.41 17.78 -11.32
C ALA A 195 -14.32 16.56 -11.14
N SER A 196 -13.76 15.43 -10.70
CA SER A 196 -14.53 14.21 -10.49
C SER A 196 -13.94 13.33 -9.40
N ILE A 197 -14.81 12.55 -8.76
CA ILE A 197 -14.44 11.48 -7.83
C ILE A 197 -15.31 10.28 -8.19
N THR A 198 -14.67 9.15 -8.45
CA THR A 198 -15.32 7.89 -8.82
C THR A 198 -14.88 6.77 -7.89
N TRP A 199 -15.83 5.93 -7.53
CA TRP A 199 -15.63 4.79 -6.64
C TRP A 199 -16.01 3.50 -7.35
N THR A 200 -15.23 2.45 -7.12
CA THR A 200 -15.56 1.07 -7.46
C THR A 200 -15.47 0.22 -6.20
N PHE A 201 -16.53 -0.52 -5.91
CA PHE A 201 -16.64 -1.44 -4.78
C PHE A 201 -16.78 -2.86 -5.33
N GLN A 202 -15.69 -3.63 -5.33
CA GLN A 202 -15.69 -5.00 -5.85
C GLN A 202 -16.71 -5.84 -5.08
N ASN A 203 -17.69 -6.41 -5.78
CA ASN A 203 -18.81 -7.17 -5.20
C ASN A 203 -19.61 -6.43 -4.11
N GLY A 204 -19.44 -5.12 -3.99
CA GLY A 204 -20.21 -4.27 -3.07
C GLY A 204 -21.56 -3.90 -3.68
N THR A 205 -22.52 -3.55 -2.82
CA THR A 205 -23.80 -2.95 -3.22
C THR A 205 -23.94 -1.58 -2.53
N PRO A 206 -23.96 -0.47 -3.29
CA PRO A 206 -23.75 -0.38 -4.74
C PRO A 206 -22.31 -0.77 -5.16
N SER A 207 -22.13 -1.18 -6.42
CA SER A 207 -20.80 -1.54 -6.96
C SER A 207 -19.97 -0.34 -7.42
N THR A 208 -20.61 0.82 -7.59
CA THR A 208 -19.95 2.09 -7.92
C THR A 208 -20.64 3.26 -7.22
N ALA A 209 -19.92 4.36 -7.05
CA ALA A 209 -20.47 5.64 -6.58
C ALA A 209 -19.66 6.81 -7.14
N THR A 210 -20.16 8.03 -6.96
CA THR A 210 -19.47 9.28 -7.34
C THR A 210 -19.52 10.31 -6.22
N GLY A 211 -18.58 11.25 -6.23
CA GLY A 211 -18.47 12.31 -5.22
C GLY A 211 -17.80 11.88 -3.91
N ILE A 212 -17.74 12.81 -2.96
CA ILE A 212 -16.99 12.69 -1.70
C ILE A 212 -17.54 11.60 -0.76
N GLY A 213 -18.82 11.26 -0.84
CA GLY A 213 -19.49 10.45 0.18
C GLY A 213 -20.17 11.31 1.26
N PRO A 214 -20.66 10.71 2.36
CA PRO A 214 -20.52 9.30 2.73
C PRO A 214 -21.32 8.35 1.84
N HIS A 215 -20.69 7.24 1.43
CA HIS A 215 -21.32 6.15 0.69
C HIS A 215 -21.40 4.92 1.58
N THR A 216 -22.60 4.41 1.85
CA THR A 216 -22.78 3.15 2.59
C THR A 216 -22.85 1.99 1.61
N VAL A 217 -21.98 1.02 1.78
CA VAL A 217 -21.80 -0.11 0.86
C VAL A 217 -21.85 -1.41 1.64
N SER A 218 -22.67 -2.35 1.19
CA SER A 218 -22.77 -3.70 1.75
C SER A 218 -21.94 -4.70 0.95
N PHE A 219 -21.16 -5.52 1.63
CA PHE A 219 -20.34 -6.57 1.05
C PHE A 219 -20.80 -7.95 1.52
N PRO A 220 -20.87 -8.96 0.64
CA PRO A 220 -21.02 -10.35 1.06
C PRO A 220 -19.74 -10.84 1.75
N ALA A 221 -19.79 -12.03 2.36
CA ALA A 221 -18.60 -12.68 2.90
C ALA A 221 -17.50 -12.82 1.82
N GLY A 222 -16.25 -12.52 2.17
CA GLY A 222 -15.10 -12.55 1.28
C GLY A 222 -14.15 -11.37 1.49
N THR A 223 -13.11 -11.34 0.66
CA THR A 223 -12.15 -10.23 0.58
C THR A 223 -12.41 -9.41 -0.67
N HIS A 224 -12.58 -8.09 -0.51
CA HIS A 224 -12.97 -7.18 -1.59
C HIS A 224 -12.00 -6.00 -1.70
N GLU A 225 -11.89 -5.41 -2.90
CA GLU A 225 -11.17 -4.16 -3.15
C GLU A 225 -12.14 -2.98 -3.29
N VAL A 226 -11.78 -1.85 -2.67
CA VAL A 226 -12.41 -0.55 -2.86
C VAL A 226 -11.41 0.38 -3.52
N VAL A 227 -11.78 0.96 -4.65
CA VAL A 227 -10.93 1.88 -5.42
C VAL A 227 -11.62 3.24 -5.50
N CYS A 228 -10.88 4.30 -5.16
CA CYS A 228 -11.29 5.69 -5.34
C CYS A 228 -10.32 6.40 -6.27
N VAL A 229 -10.85 7.05 -7.31
CA VAL A 229 -10.09 7.89 -8.23
C VAL A 229 -10.64 9.30 -8.18
N ALA A 230 -9.81 10.26 -7.78
CA ALA A 230 -10.11 11.68 -7.85
C ALA A 230 -9.28 12.34 -8.96
N THR A 231 -9.94 13.15 -9.79
CA THR A 231 -9.31 13.89 -10.88
C THR A 231 -9.50 15.38 -10.64
N SER A 232 -8.42 16.15 -10.70
CA SER A 232 -8.45 17.60 -10.55
C SER A 232 -8.98 18.30 -11.80
N ALA A 233 -9.33 19.58 -11.69
CA ALA A 233 -9.79 20.37 -12.84
C ALA A 233 -8.77 20.47 -13.98
N ASN A 234 -7.48 20.36 -13.68
CA ASN A 234 -6.41 20.40 -14.67
C ASN A 234 -6.01 19.01 -15.19
N GLY A 235 -6.61 17.92 -14.68
CA GLY A 235 -6.34 16.56 -15.13
C GLY A 235 -5.32 15.77 -14.29
N GLY A 236 -4.85 16.31 -13.16
CA GLY A 236 -4.06 15.55 -12.19
C GLY A 236 -4.90 14.46 -11.53
N VAL A 237 -4.31 13.30 -11.25
CA VAL A 237 -5.02 12.11 -10.75
C VAL A 237 -4.48 11.67 -9.39
N ALA A 238 -5.40 11.41 -8.46
CA ALA A 238 -5.15 10.76 -7.17
C ALA A 238 -5.90 9.43 -7.12
N LEU A 239 -5.22 8.35 -6.74
CA LEU A 239 -5.76 6.99 -6.67
C LEU A 239 -5.56 6.43 -5.26
N ALA A 240 -6.61 5.85 -4.68
CA ALA A 240 -6.53 5.07 -3.45
C ALA A 240 -7.24 3.71 -3.59
N ARG A 241 -6.70 2.71 -2.90
CA ARG A 241 -7.14 1.32 -2.87
C ARG A 241 -7.16 0.81 -1.43
N ARG A 242 -8.29 0.27 -0.98
CA ARG A 242 -8.40 -0.39 0.33
C ARG A 242 -8.95 -1.79 0.19
N ARG A 243 -8.57 -2.65 1.12
CA ARG A 243 -9.15 -3.99 1.24
C ARG A 243 -10.23 -4.00 2.31
N VAL A 244 -11.30 -4.73 2.03
CA VAL A 244 -12.42 -4.98 2.94
C VAL A 244 -12.48 -6.49 3.18
N PHE A 245 -12.35 -6.89 4.43
CA PHE A 245 -12.43 -8.27 4.87
C PHE A 245 -13.77 -8.51 5.58
N ALA A 246 -14.72 -9.11 4.86
CA ALA A 246 -16.03 -9.49 5.39
C ALA A 246 -15.99 -10.97 5.76
N HIS A 247 -15.80 -11.26 7.04
CA HIS A 247 -15.64 -12.63 7.52
C HIS A 247 -16.97 -13.28 7.88
N ASP A 248 -17.19 -14.49 7.39
CA ASP A 248 -18.21 -15.42 7.91
C ASP A 248 -17.46 -16.56 8.58
N PHE A 249 -17.57 -16.69 9.90
CA PHE A 249 -16.77 -17.65 10.66
C PHE A 249 -17.14 -19.11 10.34
N ALA A 250 -18.26 -19.36 9.66
CA ALA A 250 -18.63 -20.69 9.22
C ALA A 250 -18.00 -21.08 7.86
N THR A 251 -17.81 -20.12 6.95
CA THR A 251 -17.45 -20.40 5.54
C THR A 251 -16.22 -19.68 5.03
N ASN A 252 -15.85 -18.56 5.65
CA ASN A 252 -14.68 -17.74 5.36
C ASN A 252 -14.08 -17.16 6.68
N PRO A 253 -13.68 -18.02 7.62
CA PRO A 253 -13.12 -17.56 8.88
C PRO A 253 -11.76 -16.88 8.66
N PRO A 254 -11.42 -15.85 9.46
CA PRO A 254 -10.04 -15.38 9.54
C PRO A 254 -9.16 -16.47 10.18
N TYR A 255 -7.84 -16.41 9.97
CA TYR A 255 -6.92 -17.31 10.64
C TYR A 255 -6.75 -16.91 12.11
N SER A 256 -6.87 -17.86 13.03
CA SER A 256 -6.57 -17.62 14.45
C SER A 256 -5.06 -17.54 14.64
N VAL A 257 -4.61 -16.53 15.40
CA VAL A 257 -3.20 -16.31 15.65
C VAL A 257 -2.87 -16.12 17.11
N LYS A 258 -1.65 -16.49 17.47
CA LYS A 258 -1.02 -16.13 18.74
C LYS A 258 0.11 -15.15 18.48
N ILE A 259 0.13 -14.05 19.23
CA ILE A 259 1.17 -13.03 19.13
C ILE A 259 2.41 -13.54 19.88
N LEU A 260 3.52 -13.71 19.16
CA LEU A 260 4.81 -14.09 19.73
C LEU A 260 5.64 -12.86 20.08
N SER A 261 5.58 -11.83 19.24
CA SER A 261 6.26 -10.55 19.45
C SER A 261 5.48 -9.43 18.78
N ASP A 262 5.47 -8.28 19.43
CA ASP A 262 4.91 -7.04 18.90
C ASP A 262 5.84 -5.87 19.20
N ARG A 263 6.36 -5.25 18.13
CA ARG A 263 7.23 -4.09 18.23
C ARG A 263 6.62 -2.93 17.47
N VAL A 264 6.36 -1.85 18.20
CA VAL A 264 5.90 -0.58 17.64
C VAL A 264 7.04 0.44 17.68
N THR A 265 7.36 1.02 16.52
CA THR A 265 8.30 2.13 16.40
C THR A 265 7.65 3.26 15.59
N LYS A 266 8.40 4.32 15.29
CA LYS A 266 7.92 5.39 14.40
C LYS A 266 7.69 4.91 12.95
N GLN A 267 8.37 3.84 12.54
CA GLN A 267 8.17 3.15 11.26
C GLN A 267 6.86 2.34 11.21
N GLY A 268 6.10 2.30 12.29
CA GLY A 268 4.92 1.45 12.41
C GLY A 268 5.19 0.20 13.24
N ARG A 269 4.42 -0.86 12.97
CA ARG A 269 4.39 -2.10 13.74
C ARG A 269 5.11 -3.24 13.00
N ARG A 270 5.78 -4.10 13.75
CA ARG A 270 6.35 -5.37 13.28
C ARG A 270 5.91 -6.47 14.22
N LEU A 271 5.22 -7.47 13.67
CA LEU A 271 4.59 -8.55 14.42
C LEU A 271 5.24 -9.88 14.06
N SER A 272 5.44 -10.73 15.06
CA SER A 272 5.68 -12.15 14.86
C SER A 272 4.47 -12.91 15.38
N LEU A 273 3.83 -13.66 14.49
CA LEU A 273 2.57 -14.35 14.76
C LEU A 273 2.77 -15.85 14.54
N GLU A 274 2.08 -16.63 15.35
CA GLU A 274 1.93 -18.07 15.17
C GLU A 274 0.50 -18.34 14.71
N VAL A 275 0.35 -18.78 13.46
CA VAL A 275 -0.94 -19.12 12.84
C VAL A 275 -1.25 -20.58 13.13
N ILE A 276 -2.41 -20.82 13.72
CA ILE A 276 -2.84 -22.14 14.21
C ILE A 276 -4.11 -22.54 13.45
N GLY A 277 -4.13 -23.75 12.88
CA GLY A 277 -5.35 -24.28 12.25
C GLY A 277 -5.11 -25.53 11.42
N ALA A 278 -6.14 -26.37 11.29
CA ALA A 278 -6.10 -27.56 10.43
C ALA A 278 -6.32 -27.25 8.94
N ASP A 279 -6.92 -26.09 8.63
CA ASP A 279 -7.29 -25.65 7.29
C ASP A 279 -6.31 -24.61 6.70
N LEU A 280 -5.03 -24.65 7.11
CA LEU A 280 -4.01 -23.77 6.57
C LEU A 280 -3.68 -24.18 5.14
N ASP A 281 -3.98 -23.30 4.18
CA ASP A 281 -3.50 -23.44 2.81
C ASP A 281 -2.11 -22.78 2.69
N ASP A 282 -1.09 -23.58 2.41
CA ASP A 282 0.29 -23.14 2.18
C ASP A 282 0.41 -22.10 1.05
N THR A 283 -0.61 -21.98 0.19
CA THR A 283 -0.67 -20.98 -0.88
C THR A 283 -1.11 -19.59 -0.40
N ASP A 284 -1.81 -19.48 0.72
CA ASP A 284 -2.26 -18.21 1.29
C ASP A 284 -1.15 -17.51 2.07
N LEU A 285 -0.40 -18.27 2.88
CA LEU A 285 0.67 -17.76 3.73
C LEU A 285 2.01 -17.81 3.02
N GLN A 286 2.24 -16.84 2.14
CA GLN A 286 3.48 -16.70 1.39
C GLN A 286 4.17 -15.36 1.68
N THR A 287 5.50 -15.33 1.58
CA THR A 287 6.25 -14.06 1.59
C THR A 287 5.73 -13.13 0.49
N GLY A 288 5.55 -11.87 0.85
CA GLY A 288 5.00 -10.81 0.03
C GLY A 288 3.49 -10.69 0.10
N THR A 289 2.75 -11.63 0.71
CA THR A 289 1.29 -11.52 0.79
C THR A 289 0.86 -10.43 1.77
N MET A 290 -0.07 -9.55 1.34
CA MET A 290 -0.65 -8.54 2.22
C MET A 290 -1.62 -9.18 3.21
N VAL A 291 -1.54 -8.76 4.47
CA VAL A 291 -2.36 -9.25 5.56
C VAL A 291 -2.84 -8.11 6.45
N MET A 292 -3.97 -8.34 7.10
CA MET A 292 -4.48 -7.49 8.17
C MET A 292 -4.55 -8.33 9.44
N PHE A 293 -3.67 -8.01 10.39
CA PHE A 293 -3.81 -8.44 11.77
C PHE A 293 -4.84 -7.57 12.46
N TRP A 294 -5.68 -8.16 13.29
CA TRP A 294 -6.65 -7.45 14.10
C TRP A 294 -7.01 -8.25 15.34
N GLU A 295 -7.45 -7.54 16.37
CA GLU A 295 -7.86 -8.12 17.64
C GLU A 295 -9.37 -7.95 17.83
N GLU A 296 -9.98 -8.76 18.67
CA GLU A 296 -11.29 -8.49 19.25
C GLU A 296 -11.15 -8.56 20.75
N LEU A 297 -11.38 -7.42 21.40
CA LEU A 297 -11.30 -7.30 22.84
C LEU A 297 -12.70 -7.47 23.42
N TYR A 298 -12.87 -8.45 24.29
CA TYR A 298 -14.11 -8.70 25.01
C TYR A 298 -13.97 -8.29 26.46
N PHE A 299 -14.94 -7.52 26.94
CA PHE A 299 -15.08 -7.12 28.34
C PHE A 299 -16.44 -7.59 28.87
N GLU A 300 -16.49 -7.95 30.16
CA GLU A 300 -17.70 -8.29 30.92
C GLU A 300 -18.80 -9.03 30.11
N GLY A 301 -18.53 -10.28 29.72
CA GLY A 301 -19.57 -11.12 29.09
C GLY A 301 -19.82 -10.85 27.60
N GLY A 302 -18.93 -10.12 26.92
CA GLY A 302 -18.86 -10.11 25.45
C GLY A 302 -19.00 -8.75 24.78
N ALA A 303 -18.92 -7.63 25.51
CA ALA A 303 -18.90 -6.31 24.89
C ALA A 303 -17.57 -6.10 24.17
N THR A 304 -17.63 -5.83 22.85
CA THR A 304 -16.46 -5.50 22.04
C THR A 304 -16.13 -4.02 22.13
N LEU A 305 -14.86 -3.69 22.35
CA LEU A 305 -14.37 -2.30 22.34
C LEU A 305 -13.63 -2.00 21.04
N ASP A 306 -14.36 -1.48 20.06
CA ASP A 306 -13.79 -1.11 18.76
C ASP A 306 -12.73 0.01 18.89
N SER A 307 -12.89 0.94 19.84
CA SER A 307 -11.94 2.04 20.08
C SER A 307 -10.58 1.60 20.64
N ALA A 308 -10.55 0.45 21.32
CA ALA A 308 -9.38 -0.14 21.93
C ALA A 308 -8.76 -1.24 21.07
N THR A 309 -9.43 -1.61 19.98
CA THR A 309 -8.98 -2.67 19.09
C THR A 309 -7.75 -2.21 18.29
N THR A 310 -6.74 -3.07 18.19
CA THR A 310 -5.57 -2.78 17.37
C THR A 310 -5.61 -3.54 16.06
N ASP A 311 -5.59 -2.79 14.97
CA ASP A 311 -5.41 -3.33 13.63
C ASP A 311 -3.96 -3.11 13.17
N CYS A 312 -3.46 -3.95 12.28
CA CYS A 312 -2.17 -3.80 11.64
C CYS A 312 -2.20 -4.37 10.24
N VAL A 313 -2.12 -3.49 9.24
CA VAL A 313 -2.01 -3.89 7.84
C VAL A 313 -0.54 -3.88 7.43
N GLY A 314 -0.09 -4.99 6.85
CA GLY A 314 1.29 -5.14 6.41
C GLY A 314 1.44 -6.32 5.46
N TRP A 315 2.67 -6.77 5.27
CA TRP A 315 2.98 -7.92 4.44
C TRP A 315 3.77 -8.96 5.21
N ILE A 316 3.56 -10.21 4.84
CA ILE A 316 4.35 -11.32 5.33
C ILE A 316 5.75 -11.21 4.74
N GLU A 317 6.77 -11.08 5.59
CA GLU A 317 8.17 -11.05 5.17
C GLU A 317 8.78 -12.45 5.17
N SER A 318 8.52 -13.21 6.23
CA SER A 318 9.03 -14.57 6.36
C SER A 318 7.94 -15.50 6.86
N VAL A 319 8.03 -16.74 6.38
CA VAL A 319 7.16 -17.85 6.79
C VAL A 319 8.08 -19.00 7.17
N SER A 320 7.83 -19.60 8.32
CA SER A 320 8.45 -20.86 8.72
C SER A 320 7.38 -21.83 9.17
N GLY A 321 7.38 -23.01 8.58
CA GLY A 321 6.47 -24.10 8.93
C GLY A 321 7.03 -24.94 10.08
N GLY A 322 6.14 -25.37 10.95
CA GLY A 322 6.40 -26.34 12.00
C GLY A 322 5.16 -27.18 12.27
N GLY A 323 5.28 -28.14 13.18
CA GLY A 323 4.16 -28.90 13.69
C GLY A 323 4.26 -29.01 15.20
N GLU A 324 3.17 -28.72 15.89
CA GLU A 324 3.05 -28.95 17.33
C GLU A 324 1.86 -29.89 17.56
N SER A 325 2.12 -31.02 18.22
CA SER A 325 1.08 -32.01 18.58
C SER A 325 0.19 -32.49 17.42
N GLY A 326 0.72 -32.52 16.19
CA GLY A 326 0.00 -32.99 15.00
C GLY A 326 -0.85 -31.93 14.29
N VAL A 327 -0.83 -30.67 14.75
CA VAL A 327 -1.46 -29.53 14.07
C VAL A 327 -0.38 -28.75 13.32
N PRO A 328 -0.59 -28.38 12.05
CA PRO A 328 0.34 -27.52 11.34
C PRO A 328 0.34 -26.13 11.96
N VAL A 329 1.54 -25.58 12.15
CA VAL A 329 1.74 -24.27 12.75
C VAL A 329 2.68 -23.47 11.85
N TYR A 330 2.24 -22.30 11.43
CA TYR A 330 3.07 -21.38 10.65
C TYR A 330 3.47 -20.19 11.50
N ARG A 331 4.77 -19.91 11.58
CA ARG A 331 5.26 -18.67 12.15
C ARG A 331 5.50 -17.68 11.03
N VAL A 332 4.77 -16.58 11.09
CA VAL A 332 4.83 -15.51 10.09
C VAL A 332 5.32 -14.23 10.73
N GLU A 333 6.14 -13.50 9.99
CA GLU A 333 6.54 -12.15 10.34
C GLU A 333 5.80 -11.15 9.47
N VAL A 334 5.08 -10.22 10.10
CA VAL A 334 4.32 -9.16 9.41
C VAL A 334 4.99 -7.83 9.62
N MET A 335 5.24 -7.11 8.52
CA MET A 335 5.81 -5.76 8.53
C MET A 335 4.87 -4.75 7.88
N GLN A 336 4.73 -3.58 8.51
CA GLN A 336 4.03 -2.45 7.92
C GLN A 336 4.83 -1.75 6.81
N ALA A 337 4.15 -0.84 6.13
CA ALA A 337 4.61 -0.25 4.88
C ALA A 337 5.93 0.53 4.99
N LEU A 338 6.18 1.28 6.06
CA LEU A 338 7.45 2.00 6.17
C LEU A 338 8.63 1.08 6.51
N HIS A 339 8.41 -0.02 7.22
CA HIS A 339 9.42 -1.07 7.36
C HIS A 339 9.74 -1.74 6.02
N ARG A 340 8.70 -2.01 5.21
CA ARG A 340 8.90 -2.55 3.86
C ARG A 340 9.58 -1.54 2.93
N LEU A 341 9.30 -0.25 3.11
CA LEU A 341 9.93 0.84 2.35
C LEU A 341 11.45 0.97 2.62
N GLU A 342 11.92 0.56 3.81
CA GLU A 342 13.34 0.44 4.15
C GLU A 342 14.03 -0.71 3.39
N GLN A 343 13.29 -1.76 3.05
CA GLN A 343 13.81 -2.90 2.29
C GLN A 343 13.81 -2.65 0.78
N ILE A 344 12.96 -1.74 0.32
CA ILE A 344 12.87 -1.36 -1.08
C ILE A 344 13.98 -0.37 -1.41
N ARG A 345 14.78 -0.72 -2.42
CA ARG A 345 15.83 0.18 -2.92
C ARG A 345 15.20 1.43 -3.53
N GLY A 346 15.63 2.57 -3.02
CA GLY A 346 15.52 3.87 -3.67
C GLY A 346 16.77 4.20 -4.48
N PHE A 347 16.72 5.36 -5.11
CA PHE A 347 17.78 5.88 -5.97
C PHE A 347 17.86 7.39 -5.79
N SER A 348 18.96 7.97 -6.26
CA SER A 348 19.15 9.41 -6.17
C SER A 348 18.12 10.15 -7.03
N GLN A 349 17.46 11.13 -6.45
CA GLN A 349 16.61 12.09 -7.15
C GLN A 349 17.00 13.51 -6.76
N VAL A 350 16.91 14.40 -7.73
CA VAL A 350 17.12 15.83 -7.56
C VAL A 350 15.90 16.54 -8.13
N LEU A 351 15.40 17.52 -7.38
CA LEU A 351 14.30 18.38 -7.78
C LEU A 351 14.71 19.84 -7.56
N THR A 352 14.80 20.61 -8.64
CA THR A 352 15.27 22.00 -8.63
C THR A 352 14.14 22.98 -9.00
N ALA A 353 14.03 24.05 -8.23
CA ALA A 353 13.04 25.10 -8.45
C ALA A 353 13.32 25.88 -9.75
N THR A 354 12.38 25.85 -10.69
CA THR A 354 12.45 26.56 -11.98
C THR A 354 11.09 27.16 -12.31
N ALA A 355 11.06 28.41 -12.79
CA ALA A 355 9.80 29.12 -13.06
C ALA A 355 8.90 28.43 -14.10
N ASN A 356 9.49 27.73 -15.08
CA ASN A 356 8.79 26.97 -16.11
C ASN A 356 9.39 25.56 -16.20
N PRO A 357 8.98 24.63 -15.33
CA PRO A 357 9.52 23.28 -15.31
C PRO A 357 9.25 22.55 -16.63
N SER A 358 10.32 22.01 -17.21
CA SER A 358 10.34 21.38 -18.54
C SER A 358 10.69 19.89 -18.51
N ASN A 359 11.09 19.37 -17.35
CA ASN A 359 11.44 17.97 -17.14
C ASN A 359 11.12 17.54 -15.71
N TRP A 360 11.22 16.24 -15.44
CA TRP A 360 10.93 15.65 -14.14
C TRP A 360 11.83 16.12 -12.99
N GLN A 361 13.01 16.66 -13.27
CA GLN A 361 13.96 17.16 -12.26
C GLN A 361 13.71 18.63 -11.92
N GLU A 362 12.74 19.27 -12.55
CA GLU A 362 12.35 20.65 -12.30
C GLU A 362 10.98 20.73 -11.63
N VAL A 363 10.77 21.77 -10.81
CA VAL A 363 9.49 22.03 -10.14
C VAL A 363 9.23 23.52 -10.00
N SER A 364 7.96 23.93 -10.02
CA SER A 364 7.59 25.33 -9.74
C SER A 364 8.14 25.75 -8.37
N PRO A 365 8.69 26.97 -8.20
CA PRO A 365 9.24 27.42 -6.93
C PRO A 365 8.24 27.36 -5.78
N THR A 366 6.95 27.60 -6.06
CA THR A 366 5.86 27.52 -5.06
C THR A 366 5.60 26.12 -4.54
N LEU A 367 5.96 25.09 -5.31
CA LEU A 367 5.80 23.68 -4.95
C LEU A 367 7.11 23.10 -4.39
N CYS A 368 8.22 23.84 -4.37
CA CYS A 368 9.53 23.33 -3.96
C CYS A 368 9.71 23.28 -2.41
N HIS A 369 8.67 22.85 -1.70
CA HIS A 369 8.68 22.67 -0.25
C HIS A 369 8.79 21.19 0.12
N PHE A 370 9.25 20.91 1.35
CA PHE A 370 9.56 19.54 1.79
C PHE A 370 8.38 18.56 1.64
N ASN A 371 7.15 18.97 2.00
CA ASN A 371 5.98 18.11 1.86
C ASN A 371 5.74 17.66 0.39
N PHE A 372 5.86 18.58 -0.58
CA PHE A 372 5.72 18.21 -1.99
C PHE A 372 6.84 17.27 -2.42
N TYR A 373 8.07 17.46 -1.93
CA TYR A 373 9.18 16.55 -2.25
C TYR A 373 8.95 15.14 -1.67
N VAL A 374 8.47 15.02 -0.43
CA VAL A 374 8.09 13.72 0.15
C VAL A 374 6.96 13.08 -0.65
N PHE A 375 5.91 13.84 -0.97
CA PHE A 375 4.84 13.38 -1.84
C PHE A 375 5.37 12.92 -3.21
N TYR A 376 6.24 13.70 -3.85
CA TYR A 376 6.82 13.41 -5.14
C TYR A 376 7.56 12.07 -5.11
N LEU A 377 8.36 11.82 -4.07
CA LEU A 377 9.03 10.54 -3.89
C LEU A 377 8.02 9.40 -3.69
N LEU A 378 7.06 9.55 -2.80
CA LEU A 378 6.10 8.49 -2.50
C LEU A 378 5.14 8.20 -3.67
N TYR A 379 4.74 9.21 -4.44
CA TYR A 379 3.79 9.09 -5.55
C TYR A 379 4.48 8.55 -6.82
N TRP A 380 5.60 9.15 -7.23
CA TRP A 380 6.24 8.81 -8.50
C TRP A 380 7.21 7.65 -8.42
N HIS A 381 7.67 7.30 -7.21
CA HIS A 381 8.68 6.26 -7.00
C HIS A 381 8.20 5.08 -6.18
N THR A 382 6.95 5.11 -5.70
CA THR A 382 6.34 3.98 -5.01
C THR A 382 4.85 3.87 -5.30
N THR A 383 4.23 2.75 -4.93
CA THR A 383 2.77 2.62 -4.90
C THR A 383 2.15 2.94 -3.54
N LEU A 384 2.94 3.46 -2.59
CA LEU A 384 2.55 3.57 -1.18
C LEU A 384 1.31 4.42 -0.94
N LEU A 385 1.23 5.60 -1.56
CA LEU A 385 0.09 6.52 -1.40
C LEU A 385 -1.22 5.98 -1.98
N GLN A 386 -1.14 4.94 -2.82
CA GLN A 386 -2.33 4.25 -3.30
C GLN A 386 -2.90 3.32 -2.24
N LEU A 387 -2.05 2.77 -1.36
CA LEU A 387 -2.43 1.72 -0.40
C LEU A 387 -2.79 2.27 0.99
N PHE A 388 -2.22 3.41 1.38
CA PHE A 388 -2.43 3.99 2.71
C PHE A 388 -2.79 5.46 2.63
N ASP A 389 -3.55 5.92 3.64
CA ASP A 389 -3.84 7.34 3.81
C ASP A 389 -2.54 8.08 4.15
N TYR A 390 -2.42 9.32 3.69
CA TYR A 390 -1.29 10.18 3.96
C TYR A 390 -1.78 11.51 4.53
N ASP A 391 -1.32 11.83 5.72
CA ASP A 391 -1.64 13.05 6.43
C ASP A 391 -0.35 13.86 6.65
N ALA A 392 -0.16 14.82 5.76
CA ALA A 392 0.94 15.76 5.87
C ALA A 392 0.54 16.99 6.69
N GLN A 393 1.30 17.28 7.73
CA GLN A 393 1.12 18.54 8.46
C GLN A 393 1.54 19.69 7.54
N SER A 394 0.67 20.71 7.42
CA SER A 394 1.08 21.99 6.86
C SER A 394 1.99 22.68 7.88
N PHE A 395 3.26 22.89 7.52
CA PHE A 395 4.19 23.67 8.32
C PHE A 395 4.83 24.75 7.46
N VAL A 396 5.21 25.85 8.11
CA VAL A 396 5.74 27.06 7.47
C VAL A 396 6.91 26.69 6.56
N GLU A 397 6.73 27.04 5.29
CA GLU A 397 7.39 26.52 4.11
C GLU A 397 8.89 26.83 4.13
N VAL A 398 9.72 25.86 4.55
CA VAL A 398 11.12 25.86 4.12
C VAL A 398 11.11 25.50 2.64
N VAL A 399 11.03 26.53 1.80
CA VAL A 399 11.25 26.40 0.36
C VAL A 399 12.76 26.39 0.13
N MET A 400 13.25 25.31 -0.47
CA MET A 400 14.64 25.25 -0.92
C MET A 400 14.67 25.37 -2.43
N ASN A 401 15.75 25.91 -2.98
CA ASN A 401 15.92 25.94 -4.44
C ASN A 401 16.18 24.56 -5.03
N THR A 402 16.65 23.61 -4.21
CA THR A 402 16.93 22.24 -4.66
C THR A 402 16.75 21.27 -3.50
N TRP A 403 16.03 20.19 -3.76
CA TRP A 403 15.97 19.01 -2.91
C TRP A 403 16.70 17.87 -3.61
N ALA A 404 17.56 17.16 -2.89
CA ALA A 404 18.31 16.05 -3.43
C ALA A 404 18.46 14.95 -2.39
N ASN A 405 18.31 13.69 -2.81
CA ASN A 405 18.63 12.54 -1.97
C ASN A 405 19.77 11.70 -2.56
N ASP A 406 20.57 11.14 -1.67
CA ASP A 406 21.55 10.12 -2.01
C ASP A 406 20.84 8.78 -2.31
N PRO A 407 21.46 7.88 -3.09
CA PRO A 407 20.93 6.53 -3.27
C PRO A 407 20.94 5.78 -1.93
N GLY A 408 19.92 4.93 -1.71
CA GLY A 408 19.68 4.25 -0.43
C GLY A 408 18.26 3.69 -0.41
N ASP A 409 17.68 3.47 0.76
CA ASP A 409 16.24 3.20 0.87
C ASP A 409 15.42 4.49 1.00
N TRP A 410 14.16 4.45 0.56
CA TRP A 410 13.30 5.63 0.52
C TRP A 410 12.99 6.19 1.91
N TYR A 411 12.82 5.32 2.91
CA TYR A 411 12.50 5.73 4.27
C TYR A 411 13.65 6.55 4.90
N THR A 412 14.88 6.04 4.81
CA THR A 412 16.09 6.71 5.31
C THR A 412 16.36 7.99 4.53
N ALA A 413 16.18 7.99 3.21
CA ALA A 413 16.33 9.19 2.39
C ALA A 413 15.37 10.31 2.83
N ILE A 414 14.09 9.99 2.99
CA ILE A 414 13.07 10.95 3.43
C ILE A 414 13.37 11.48 4.83
N ASN A 415 13.70 10.60 5.79
CA ASN A 415 13.93 11.05 7.18
C ASN A 415 15.26 11.79 7.36
N ARG A 416 16.29 11.46 6.58
CA ARG A 416 17.53 12.24 6.55
C ARG A 416 17.26 13.66 6.08
N LEU A 417 16.44 13.83 5.03
CA LEU A 417 16.04 15.16 4.57
C LEU A 417 15.10 15.86 5.55
N GLY A 418 14.19 15.10 6.15
CA GLY A 418 13.30 15.57 7.20
C GLY A 418 14.05 16.14 8.40
N SER A 419 15.22 15.61 8.74
CA SER A 419 16.05 16.14 9.83
C SER A 419 16.45 17.62 9.63
N PHE A 420 16.59 18.09 8.37
CA PHE A 420 16.91 19.50 8.08
C PHE A 420 15.74 20.45 8.36
N VAL A 421 14.51 19.96 8.27
CA VAL A 421 13.28 20.74 8.55
C VAL A 421 12.60 20.30 9.86
N SER A 422 13.29 19.45 10.62
CA SER A 422 12.79 18.82 11.84
C SER A 422 11.43 18.14 11.67
N ALA A 423 11.24 17.46 10.54
CA ALA A 423 10.08 16.64 10.24
C ALA A 423 10.46 15.17 10.08
N GLU A 424 9.53 14.29 10.41
CA GLU A 424 9.70 12.85 10.31
C GLU A 424 8.48 12.22 9.65
N LEU A 425 8.73 11.23 8.79
CA LEU A 425 7.70 10.37 8.23
C LEU A 425 7.51 9.19 9.19
N GLY A 426 6.28 9.03 9.68
CA GLY A 426 5.88 7.91 10.53
C GLY A 426 4.61 7.23 10.04
N GLN A 427 4.29 6.11 10.66
CA GLN A 427 3.11 5.30 10.32
C GLN A 427 2.36 4.90 11.60
N ALA A 428 1.03 4.93 11.56
CA ALA A 428 0.19 4.38 12.61
C ALA A 428 -0.11 2.89 12.42
N SER A 429 -0.62 2.25 13.47
CA SER A 429 -1.06 0.84 13.45
C SER A 429 -2.08 0.55 12.34
N ASP A 430 -3.01 1.46 12.07
CA ASP A 430 -3.99 1.30 10.98
C ASP A 430 -3.37 1.43 9.57
N GLY A 431 -2.07 1.71 9.50
CA GLY A 431 -1.29 1.87 8.28
C GLY A 431 -1.22 3.31 7.78
N SER A 432 -1.98 4.25 8.36
CA SER A 432 -1.96 5.66 7.94
C SER A 432 -0.58 6.29 8.14
N LEU A 433 -0.16 7.10 7.16
CA LEU A 433 1.14 7.74 7.10
C LEU A 433 1.02 9.18 7.58
N TYR A 434 2.01 9.63 8.36
CA TYR A 434 2.03 10.98 8.88
C TYR A 434 3.38 11.62 8.62
N LEU A 435 3.35 12.82 8.03
CA LEU A 435 4.51 13.71 7.98
C LEU A 435 4.33 14.80 9.02
N ARG A 436 5.07 14.72 10.13
CA ARG A 436 4.92 15.65 11.27
C ARG A 436 6.25 16.27 11.65
N ARG A 437 6.21 17.51 12.13
CA ARG A 437 7.38 18.13 12.78
C ARG A 437 7.61 17.56 14.18
N GLN A 438 8.80 17.75 14.71
CA GLN A 438 9.08 17.42 16.11
C GLN A 438 8.24 18.33 17.03
N PRO A 439 7.46 17.79 18.00
CA PRO A 439 6.56 18.59 18.85
C PRO A 439 7.26 19.68 19.67
N SER A 440 8.55 19.51 19.96
CA SER A 440 9.40 20.49 20.65
C SER A 440 9.67 21.75 19.82
N LEU A 441 9.54 21.65 18.49
CA LEU A 441 9.78 22.74 17.53
C LEU A 441 8.48 23.26 16.90
N MET A 442 7.35 22.67 17.27
CA MET A 442 6.03 23.18 16.92
C MET A 442 5.67 24.39 17.79
N ASN A 443 5.02 25.37 17.20
CA ASN A 443 4.36 26.44 17.95
C ASN A 443 3.09 25.89 18.65
N ASN A 444 2.50 26.68 19.55
CA ASN A 444 1.33 26.22 20.32
C ASN A 444 0.11 25.92 19.42
N THR A 445 -0.09 26.65 18.33
CA THR A 445 -1.18 26.38 17.37
C THR A 445 -0.98 25.03 16.69
N GLU A 446 0.22 24.77 16.15
CA GLU A 446 0.59 23.49 15.52
C GLU A 446 0.46 22.33 16.51
N ARG A 447 0.89 22.52 17.76
CA ARG A 447 0.83 21.49 18.80
C ARG A 447 -0.60 21.17 19.23
N ASN A 448 -1.47 22.17 19.30
CA ASN A 448 -2.89 21.99 19.66
C ASN A 448 -3.70 21.29 18.55
N LEU A 449 -3.18 21.24 17.32
CA LEU A 449 -3.75 20.46 16.23
C LEU A 449 -3.31 18.99 16.27
N LEU A 450 -2.36 18.62 17.14
CA LEU A 450 -1.99 17.22 17.30
C LEU A 450 -3.14 16.48 18.00
N PRO A 451 -3.47 15.25 17.56
CA PRO A 451 -4.48 14.43 18.22
C PRO A 451 -4.13 14.25 19.71
N GLU A 452 -5.02 14.71 20.59
CA GLU A 452 -4.89 14.50 22.04
C GLU A 452 -5.00 13.01 22.36
N ARG A 453 -4.01 12.46 23.08
CA ARG A 453 -3.91 11.01 23.34
C ARG A 453 -4.61 10.59 24.62
N VAL A 454 -4.42 11.36 25.69
CA VAL A 454 -4.95 11.10 27.04
C VAL A 454 -5.02 12.44 27.77
N THR A 455 -6.21 12.79 28.27
CA THR A 455 -6.36 13.87 29.25
C THR A 455 -6.29 13.25 30.63
N LEU A 456 -5.15 13.42 31.32
CA LEU A 456 -5.05 13.10 32.74
C LEU A 456 -5.75 14.22 33.51
N THR A 457 -6.99 13.97 33.93
CA THR A 457 -7.75 14.86 34.81
C THR A 457 -7.41 14.62 36.27
#